data_AF-A0A1G8KFV9-F1
#
_entry.id   AF-A0A1G8KFV9-F1
#
_cell.length_a   1.000
_cell.length_b   1.000
_cell.length_c   1.000
_cell.angle_alpha   90.00
_cell.angle_beta   90.00
_cell.angle_gamma   90.00
#
_symmetry.space_group_name_H-M   'P 1'
#
loop_
_entity.id
_entity.type
_entity.pdbx_description
1 polymer ?
#
loop_
_entity_poly.entity_id
_entity_poly.type
_entity_poly.pdbx_seq_one_letter_code
_entity_poly.pdbx_strand_id
1 'polypeptide(L)'
;MELNVYLAGQIHDDWRAEIRQKAEEMELPLHFTGPMENHDRSDNIGEEILGKQPNSVLKDEAASSLNNLRTQILMQKADVVIALFGEQYKQWNTAMDASTAVASGKPLILIRPEKLHHPVKEIANKAQVVVETKEQALQALSYVFETQ
;
A
#
# COMPACT_ATOMS: atom_id res chain seq x y z
N MET A 1 16.21 0.57 15.97
CA MET A 1 15.55 1.36 14.92
C MET A 1 14.25 0.64 14.60
N GLU A 2 13.14 1.36 14.50
CA GLU A 2 11.85 0.80 14.06
C GLU A 2 11.44 1.54 12.79
N LEU A 3 10.76 0.86 11.86
CA LEU A 3 10.28 1.46 10.62
C LEU A 3 8.77 1.39 10.50
N ASN A 4 8.15 2.48 10.09
CA ASN A 4 6.76 2.53 9.67
C ASN A 4 6.65 2.15 8.20
N VAL A 5 5.99 1.03 7.91
CA VAL A 5 5.81 0.51 6.55
C VAL A 5 4.37 0.72 6.11
N TYR A 6 4.15 1.43 5.00
CA TYR A 6 2.83 1.53 4.40
C TYR A 6 2.63 0.45 3.32
N LEU A 7 1.65 -0.42 3.50
CA LEU A 7 1.30 -1.50 2.58
C LEU A 7 0.27 -1.03 1.54
N ALA A 8 0.79 -0.48 0.44
CA ALA A 8 0.02 0.02 -0.70
C ALA A 8 -0.52 -1.13 -1.57
N GLY A 9 -1.80 -1.04 -1.94
CA GLY A 9 -2.36 -1.91 -2.96
C GLY A 9 -3.80 -2.35 -2.73
N GLN A 10 -4.25 -3.31 -3.53
CA GLN A 10 -5.61 -3.89 -3.47
C GLN A 10 -5.94 -4.54 -2.11
N ILE A 11 -7.23 -4.64 -1.79
CA ILE A 11 -7.77 -5.16 -0.52
C ILE A 11 -8.67 -6.40 -0.72
N HIS A 12 -8.55 -7.06 -1.87
CA HIS A 12 -9.34 -8.21 -2.30
C HIS A 12 -8.73 -9.57 -1.93
N ASP A 13 -7.52 -9.60 -1.35
CA ASP A 13 -6.89 -10.81 -0.80
C ASP A 13 -6.06 -10.50 0.47
N ASP A 14 -5.59 -11.57 1.12
CA ASP A 14 -4.96 -11.52 2.44
C ASP A 14 -3.45 -11.18 2.43
N TRP A 15 -2.92 -10.63 1.33
CA TRP A 15 -1.47 -10.47 1.18
C TRP A 15 -0.80 -9.63 2.28
N ARG A 16 -1.53 -8.67 2.85
CA ARG A 16 -1.03 -7.85 3.97
C ARG A 16 -0.90 -8.65 5.26
N ALA A 17 -1.84 -9.56 5.52
CA ALA A 17 -1.76 -10.45 6.67
C ALA A 17 -0.53 -11.36 6.53
N GLU A 18 -0.27 -11.89 5.33
CA GLU A 18 0.93 -12.69 5.07
C GLU A 18 2.23 -11.90 5.27
N ILE A 19 2.30 -10.63 4.81
CA ILE A 19 3.46 -9.76 5.04
C ILE A 19 3.69 -9.54 6.54
N ARG A 20 2.62 -9.24 7.30
CA ARG A 20 2.70 -9.01 8.75
C ARG A 20 3.21 -10.26 9.47
N GLN A 21 2.60 -11.41 9.18
CA GLN A 21 2.99 -12.68 9.78
C GLN A 21 4.46 -13.02 9.49
N LYS A 22 4.90 -12.90 8.23
CA LYS A 22 6.30 -13.20 7.87
C LYS A 22 7.28 -12.22 8.50
N ALA A 23 6.92 -10.94 8.62
CA ALA A 23 7.76 -9.97 9.31
C ALA A 23 7.90 -10.28 10.80
N GLU A 24 6.83 -10.74 11.45
CA GLU A 24 6.85 -11.22 12.84
C GLU A 24 7.73 -12.47 12.99
N GLU A 25 7.60 -13.45 12.08
CA GLU A 25 8.45 -14.65 12.04
C GLU A 25 9.94 -14.33 11.83
N MET A 26 10.23 -13.25 11.10
CA MET A 26 11.59 -12.73 10.89
C MET A 26 12.06 -11.78 12.01
N GLU A 27 11.24 -11.56 13.04
CA GLU A 27 11.50 -10.66 14.17
C GLU A 27 11.87 -9.23 13.75
N LEU A 28 11.30 -8.75 12.62
CA LEU A 28 11.61 -7.42 12.10
C LEU A 28 10.89 -6.33 12.92
N PRO A 29 11.57 -5.25 13.34
CA PRO A 29 10.98 -4.17 14.11
C PRO A 29 10.19 -3.20 13.21
N LEU A 30 9.07 -3.69 12.66
CA LEU A 30 8.23 -3.00 11.68
C LEU A 30 6.84 -2.69 12.26
N HIS A 31 6.38 -1.46 12.02
CA HIS A 31 4.99 -1.07 12.27
C HIS A 31 4.26 -0.88 10.94
N PHE A 32 3.22 -1.69 10.71
CA PHE A 32 2.50 -1.68 9.43
C PHE A 32 1.27 -0.78 9.45
N THR A 33 1.13 0.04 8.42
CA THR A 33 -0.08 0.79 8.09
C THR A 33 -0.48 0.49 6.64
N GLY A 34 -1.63 0.98 6.19
CA GLY A 34 -2.14 0.73 4.85
C GLY A 34 -3.53 1.33 4.69
N PRO A 35 -4.21 1.18 3.53
CA PRO A 35 -5.58 1.65 3.31
C PRO A 35 -6.60 0.99 4.28
N MET A 36 -7.86 1.43 4.25
CA MET A 36 -8.93 0.74 4.99
C MET A 36 -9.22 -0.61 4.34
N GLU A 37 -8.91 -1.71 5.02
CA GLU A 37 -9.05 -3.07 4.47
C GLU A 37 -10.50 -3.60 4.53
N ASN A 38 -11.33 -3.01 5.40
CA ASN A 38 -12.76 -3.35 5.45
C ASN A 38 -13.52 -2.59 4.37
N HIS A 39 -13.97 -3.31 3.34
CA HIS A 39 -14.72 -2.78 2.20
C HIS A 39 -15.98 -2.01 2.62
N ASP A 40 -16.86 -2.60 3.43
CA ASP A 40 -18.11 -1.96 3.85
C ASP A 40 -17.84 -0.64 4.59
N ARG A 41 -16.82 -0.62 5.44
CA ARG A 41 -16.39 0.60 6.14
C ARG A 41 -15.84 1.62 5.13
N SER A 42 -14.98 1.20 4.21
CA SER A 42 -14.40 2.08 3.19
C SER A 42 -15.46 2.74 2.31
N ASP A 43 -16.48 1.99 1.91
CA ASP A 43 -17.52 2.46 0.98
C ASP A 43 -18.56 3.35 1.66
N ASN A 44 -18.79 3.18 2.97
CA ASN A 44 -19.81 3.91 3.71
C ASN A 44 -19.26 5.07 4.56
N ILE A 45 -17.94 5.17 4.77
CA ILE A 45 -17.34 6.17 5.68
C ILE A 45 -17.75 7.61 5.36
N GLY A 46 -17.95 7.92 4.08
CA GLY A 46 -18.48 9.21 3.60
C GLY A 46 -19.81 9.56 4.26
N GLU A 47 -20.78 8.65 4.17
CA GLU A 47 -22.12 8.86 4.73
C GLU A 47 -22.14 8.74 6.26
N GLU A 48 -21.28 7.90 6.85
CA GLU A 48 -21.15 7.77 8.30
C GLU A 48 -20.71 9.09 8.96
N ILE A 49 -19.84 9.86 8.30
CA ILE A 49 -19.26 11.09 8.86
C ILE A 49 -19.99 12.34 8.37
N LEU A 50 -20.27 12.45 7.07
CA LEU A 50 -20.85 13.65 6.45
C LEU A 50 -22.38 13.60 6.34
N GLY A 51 -22.99 12.47 6.70
CA GLY A 51 -24.42 12.20 6.52
C GLY A 51 -24.75 11.64 5.13
N LYS A 52 -26.00 11.18 4.96
CA LYS A 52 -26.48 10.55 3.73
C LYS A 52 -26.29 11.45 2.51
N GLN A 53 -25.70 10.91 1.45
CA GLN A 53 -25.43 11.66 0.22
C GLN A 53 -26.63 11.62 -0.74
N PRO A 54 -26.80 12.64 -1.60
CA PRO A 54 -27.97 12.74 -2.49
C PRO A 54 -28.07 11.62 -3.53
N ASN A 55 -26.95 11.03 -3.94
CA ASN A 55 -26.86 9.97 -4.93
C ASN A 55 -25.58 9.15 -4.74
N SER A 56 -25.46 8.04 -5.49
CA SER A 56 -24.31 7.13 -5.41
C SER A 56 -22.99 7.78 -5.83
N VAL A 57 -22.99 8.71 -6.78
CA VAL A 57 -21.76 9.39 -7.21
C VAL A 57 -21.20 10.23 -6.06
N LEU A 58 -22.05 11.02 -5.40
CA LEU A 58 -21.64 11.83 -4.26
C LEU A 58 -21.30 10.98 -3.03
N LYS A 59 -21.94 9.81 -2.87
CA LYS A 59 -21.54 8.81 -1.87
C LYS A 59 -20.10 8.37 -2.10
N ASP A 60 -19.75 7.97 -3.33
CA ASP A 60 -18.41 7.51 -3.67
C ASP A 60 -17.37 8.64 -3.55
N GLU A 61 -17.73 9.88 -3.92
CA GLU A 61 -16.86 11.06 -3.73
C GLU A 61 -16.58 11.33 -2.24
N ALA A 62 -17.62 11.26 -1.39
CA ALA A 62 -17.49 11.46 0.05
C ALA A 62 -16.62 10.36 0.69
N ALA A 63 -16.85 9.10 0.33
CA ALA A 63 -16.04 7.97 0.77
C ALA A 63 -14.58 8.12 0.32
N SER A 64 -14.37 8.48 -0.95
CA SER A 64 -13.03 8.69 -1.52
C SER A 64 -12.29 9.83 -0.83
N SER A 65 -12.96 10.95 -0.51
CA SER A 65 -12.35 12.09 0.18
C SER A 65 -11.77 11.71 1.55
N LEU A 66 -12.53 10.94 2.34
CA LEU A 66 -12.09 10.49 3.67
C LEU A 66 -10.98 9.43 3.59
N ASN A 67 -11.07 8.50 2.63
CA ASN A 67 -10.00 7.53 2.40
C ASN A 67 -8.71 8.21 1.93
N ASN A 68 -8.80 9.22 1.05
CA ASN A 68 -7.66 10.01 0.60
C ASN A 68 -7.00 10.77 1.77
N LEU A 69 -7.79 11.39 2.65
CA LEU A 69 -7.27 12.02 3.88
C LEU A 69 -6.49 11.00 4.73
N ARG A 70 -7.07 9.82 4.96
CA ARG A 70 -6.44 8.76 5.74
C ARG A 70 -5.13 8.28 5.08
N THR A 71 -5.16 7.99 3.79
CA THR A 71 -3.99 7.58 3.02
C THR A 71 -2.89 8.63 3.07
N GLN A 72 -3.21 9.91 2.87
CA GLN A 72 -2.23 10.99 2.92
C GLN A 72 -1.53 11.07 4.29
N ILE A 73 -2.27 11.01 5.39
CA ILE A 73 -1.70 11.05 6.75
C ILE A 73 -0.77 9.85 6.99
N LEU A 74 -1.20 8.64 6.62
CA LEU A 74 -0.42 7.42 6.86
C LEU A 74 0.80 7.33 5.94
N MET A 75 0.65 7.69 4.66
CA MET A 75 1.75 7.76 3.71
C MET A 75 2.83 8.75 4.16
N GLN A 76 2.44 9.92 4.68
CA GLN A 76 3.39 10.91 5.20
C GLN A 76 4.19 10.41 6.41
N LYS A 77 3.57 9.59 7.26
CA LYS A 77 4.20 8.99 8.45
C LYS A 77 5.02 7.73 8.15
N ALA A 78 4.90 7.18 6.94
CA ALA A 78 5.65 6.00 6.55
C ALA A 78 7.13 6.34 6.31
N ASP A 79 8.02 5.47 6.75
CA ASP A 79 9.46 5.50 6.44
C ASP A 79 9.74 4.83 5.09
N VAL A 80 8.92 3.83 4.72
CA VAL A 80 9.01 3.06 3.48
C VAL A 80 7.63 2.56 3.05
N VAL A 81 7.45 2.36 1.75
CA VAL A 81 6.22 1.86 1.15
C VAL A 81 6.49 0.53 0.45
N ILE A 82 5.63 -0.46 0.70
CA ILE A 82 5.57 -1.69 -0.11
C ILE A 82 4.30 -1.62 -0.96
N ALA A 83 4.44 -1.63 -2.28
CA ALA A 83 3.31 -1.69 -3.21
C ALA A 83 3.24 -3.03 -3.91
N LEU A 84 2.10 -3.74 -3.82
CA LEU A 84 1.89 -5.02 -4.49
C LEU A 84 0.93 -4.90 -5.66
N PHE A 85 1.41 -5.26 -6.86
CA PHE A 85 0.61 -5.39 -8.07
C PHE A 85 0.27 -6.87 -8.32
N GLY A 86 -1.02 -7.20 -8.16
CA GLY A 86 -1.57 -8.51 -8.52
C GLY A 86 -2.06 -8.57 -9.97
N GLU A 87 -2.24 -9.78 -10.49
CA GLU A 87 -2.74 -10.02 -11.86
C GLU A 87 -4.26 -9.82 -12.00
N GLN A 88 -4.99 -9.95 -10.89
CA GLN A 88 -6.44 -9.84 -10.84
C GLN A 88 -6.86 -8.40 -10.53
N TYR A 89 -8.01 -7.99 -11.06
CA TYR A 89 -8.56 -6.64 -10.92
C TYR A 89 -7.66 -5.53 -11.48
N LYS A 90 -8.27 -4.37 -11.71
CA LYS A 90 -7.51 -3.19 -12.12
C LYS A 90 -6.85 -2.58 -10.89
N GLN A 91 -5.52 -2.58 -10.86
CA GLN A 91 -4.70 -2.17 -9.71
C GLN A 91 -4.56 -0.63 -9.58
N TRP A 92 -5.66 0.11 -9.76
CA TRP A 92 -5.64 1.58 -9.78
C TRP A 92 -5.22 2.18 -8.44
N ASN A 93 -5.73 1.64 -7.33
CA ASN A 93 -5.36 2.10 -5.99
C ASN A 93 -3.88 1.85 -5.71
N THR A 94 -3.35 0.68 -6.10
CA THR A 94 -1.92 0.38 -6.02
C THR A 94 -1.09 1.38 -6.82
N ALA A 95 -1.50 1.68 -8.05
CA ALA A 95 -0.81 2.63 -8.91
C ALA A 95 -0.82 4.05 -8.33
N MET A 96 -1.96 4.48 -7.77
CA MET A 96 -2.10 5.79 -7.12
C MET A 96 -1.23 5.90 -5.87
N ASP A 97 -1.27 4.91 -4.98
CA ASP A 97 -0.47 4.90 -3.76
C ASP A 97 1.03 4.85 -4.07
N ALA A 98 1.45 3.97 -4.98
CA ALA A 98 2.86 3.86 -5.39
C ALA A 98 3.37 5.15 -6.05
N SER A 99 2.56 5.78 -6.91
CA SER A 99 2.92 7.06 -7.53
C SER A 99 2.98 8.18 -6.50
N THR A 100 2.09 8.17 -5.51
CA THR A 100 2.08 9.15 -4.41
C THR A 100 3.31 9.00 -3.52
N ALA A 101 3.72 7.76 -3.20
CA ALA A 101 4.94 7.46 -2.48
C ALA A 101 6.16 8.06 -3.20
N VAL A 102 6.30 7.76 -4.50
CA VAL A 102 7.37 8.28 -5.35
C VAL A 102 7.37 9.81 -5.39
N ALA A 103 6.21 10.43 -5.63
CA ALA A 103 6.08 11.88 -5.70
C ALA A 103 6.38 12.57 -4.36
N SER A 104 6.16 11.88 -3.24
CA SER A 104 6.43 12.38 -1.88
C SER A 104 7.84 12.04 -1.38
N GLY A 105 8.70 11.45 -2.23
CA GLY A 105 10.07 11.06 -1.88
C GLY A 105 10.14 9.90 -0.88
N LYS A 106 9.10 9.08 -0.78
CA LYS A 106 9.09 7.89 0.08
C LYS A 106 9.79 6.72 -0.64
N PRO A 107 10.73 6.03 0.02
CA PRO A 107 11.30 4.79 -0.51
C PRO A 107 10.19 3.80 -0.85
N LEU A 108 10.29 3.18 -2.03
CA LEU A 108 9.30 2.26 -2.57
C LEU A 108 9.95 0.92 -2.89
N ILE A 109 9.40 -0.15 -2.31
CA ILE A 109 9.60 -1.53 -2.73
C ILE A 109 8.35 -1.95 -3.53
N LEU A 110 8.54 -2.36 -4.77
CA LEU A 110 7.45 -2.76 -5.64
C LEU A 110 7.46 -4.26 -5.86
N ILE A 111 6.39 -4.93 -5.46
CA ILE A 111 6.15 -6.36 -5.70
C ILE A 111 5.30 -6.48 -6.96
N ARG A 112 5.79 -7.19 -7.98
CA ARG A 112 4.99 -7.54 -9.16
C ARG A 112 5.46 -8.87 -9.78
N PRO A 113 4.55 -9.67 -10.35
CA PRO A 113 4.95 -10.78 -11.21
C PRO A 113 5.59 -10.29 -12.51
N GLU A 114 6.39 -11.15 -13.15
CA GLU A 114 7.08 -10.86 -14.42
C GLU A 114 6.11 -10.36 -15.51
N LYS A 115 4.94 -10.99 -15.63
CA LYS A 115 3.90 -10.63 -16.61
C LYS A 115 3.44 -9.17 -16.53
N LEU A 116 3.56 -8.54 -15.36
CA LEU A 116 3.24 -7.13 -15.16
C LEU A 116 4.42 -6.19 -15.42
N HIS A 117 5.52 -6.68 -16.00
CA HIS A 117 6.69 -5.86 -16.35
C HIS A 117 6.34 -4.66 -17.21
N HIS A 118 5.67 -4.90 -18.34
CA HIS A 118 5.32 -3.82 -19.25
C HIS A 118 4.33 -2.81 -18.65
N PRO A 119 3.19 -3.20 -18.06
CA PRO A 119 2.22 -2.23 -17.55
C PRO A 119 2.72 -1.43 -16.35
N VAL A 120 3.66 -1.96 -15.57
CA VAL A 120 4.15 -1.32 -14.33
C VAL A 120 5.53 -0.65 -14.53
N LYS A 121 6.14 -0.73 -15.73
CA LYS A 121 7.53 -0.31 -15.98
C LYS A 121 7.86 1.12 -15.52
N GLU A 122 6.94 2.08 -15.68
CA GLU A 122 7.18 3.49 -15.34
C GLU A 122 7.26 3.72 -13.83
N ILE A 123 6.41 3.05 -13.06
CA ILE A 123 6.44 3.12 -11.59
C ILE A 123 7.60 2.27 -11.07
N ALA A 124 7.80 1.08 -11.65
CA ALA A 124 8.88 0.16 -11.28
C ALA A 124 10.27 0.79 -11.44
N ASN A 125 10.49 1.59 -12.48
CA ASN A 125 11.76 2.30 -12.68
C ASN A 125 12.03 3.37 -11.60
N LYS A 126 10.98 3.87 -10.93
CA LYS A 126 11.10 4.86 -9.85
C LYS A 126 11.17 4.23 -8.46
N ALA A 127 10.94 2.93 -8.33
CA ALA A 127 11.09 2.20 -7.08
C ALA A 127 12.57 1.98 -6.77
N GLN A 128 12.92 1.91 -5.48
CA GLN A 128 14.29 1.58 -5.05
C GLN A 128 14.59 0.11 -5.32
N VAL A 129 13.60 -0.76 -5.15
CA VAL A 129 13.72 -2.20 -5.41
C VAL A 129 12.42 -2.72 -6.04
N VAL A 130 12.56 -3.57 -7.07
CA VAL A 130 11.46 -4.34 -7.65
C VAL A 130 11.71 -5.81 -7.37
N VAL A 131 10.71 -6.48 -6.82
CA VAL A 131 10.77 -7.91 -6.45
C VAL A 131 9.53 -8.63 -6.96
N GLU A 132 9.56 -9.96 -6.94
CA GLU A 132 8.45 -10.80 -7.39
C GLU A 132 7.64 -11.36 -6.22
N THR A 133 8.25 -11.46 -5.03
CA THR A 133 7.61 -12.08 -3.87
C THR A 133 7.59 -11.21 -2.62
N LYS A 134 6.69 -11.55 -1.69
CA LYS A 134 6.53 -10.87 -0.40
C LYS A 134 7.76 -11.08 0.48
N GLU A 135 8.36 -12.26 0.40
CA GLU A 135 9.59 -12.64 1.10
C GLU A 135 10.76 -11.79 0.64
N GLN A 136 10.93 -11.61 -0.68
CA GLN A 136 11.99 -10.75 -1.21
C GLN A 136 11.83 -9.29 -0.75
N ALA A 137 10.59 -8.80 -0.63
CA ALA A 137 10.34 -7.46 -0.10
C ALA A 137 10.75 -7.35 1.38
N LEU A 138 10.44 -8.34 2.20
CA LEU A 138 10.84 -8.38 3.61
C LEU A 138 12.34 -8.58 3.79
N GLN A 139 12.99 -9.37 2.94
CA GLN A 139 14.46 -9.51 2.90
C GLN A 139 15.14 -8.18 2.53
N ALA A 140 14.57 -7.43 1.58
CA ALA A 140 15.08 -6.10 1.26
C ALA A 140 14.97 -5.13 2.45
N LEU A 141 13.90 -5.23 3.25
CA LEU A 141 13.76 -4.46 4.49
C LEU A 141 14.67 -4.97 5.61
N SER A 142 14.86 -6.28 5.75
CA SER A 142 15.72 -6.85 6.79
C SER A 142 17.14 -6.34 6.67
N TYR A 143 17.64 -6.24 5.42
CA TYR A 143 18.96 -5.69 5.11
C TYR A 143 19.18 -4.27 5.65
N VAL A 144 18.12 -3.45 5.76
CA VAL A 144 18.21 -2.08 6.31
C VAL A 144 18.62 -2.07 7.79
N PHE A 145 18.36 -3.15 8.52
CA PHE A 145 18.71 -3.30 9.93
C PHE A 145 20.09 -3.94 10.16
N GLU A 146 20.69 -4.51 9.12
CA GLU A 146 22.00 -5.15 9.22
C GLU A 146 23.10 -4.10 9.42
N THR A 147 24.12 -4.44 10.23
CA THR A 147 25.20 -3.50 10.61
C THR A 147 26.60 -4.02 10.30
N GLN A 148 26.72 -5.25 9.77
CA GLN A 148 27.97 -5.92 9.41
C GLN A 148 27.77 -6.81 8.20
#